data_AF-A0A922VGC1-F1
#
_entry.id   AF-A0A922VGC1-F1
#
_cell.length_a   1.000
_cell.length_b   1.000
_cell.length_c   1.000
_cell.angle_alpha   90.00
_cell.angle_beta   90.00
_cell.angle_gamma   90.00
#
_symmetry.space_group_name_H-M   'P 1'
#
loop_
_entity.id
_entity.type
_entity.pdbx_description
1 polymer ?
#
loop_
_entity_poly.entity_id
_entity_poly.type
_entity_poly.pdbx_seq_one_letter_code
_entity_poly.pdbx_strand_id
1 'polypeptide(L)'
;RAMREGPDATAPGVLIVNLSLGNERRPFQSSLSAWARLLDRLAYRYGILFLVSAGNVRETFGVPAFATGTAFEDADAAARCDGTLTAIGNLMADRRMFSPSEAINAVTVGASNDDWVSAADRRAARTIIDPFPGIRAANPSSALGPGFARSVKPDILMPGGREHLRQMRTDGHVFVRPAPSTRPAGLKVAAPRTGAFGVAEGYSGGTSGATALASRTCHRIHDALEAAYPDFAGLPHIQRAALLKALLVHPARWPDDIAARIKAIIGPVGGHHSHIKDNIRRFLGFGYVDAEDAVACAEDRATFWAVGELSRDRVTTVRVPIPAVMSGQARPHSLSATLAWFTPVQPGRKSYRSVRLKLLDPAEAGTLGVSPRSLQPDGNQTNRGTIFMRCWEGDKAPVVGPDMTIDLVVQRDPDPGTPIDEAVPFGLAVTVAMPGIVGLYTQVAQRLGIAPRQ
;
A
#
# COMPACT_ATOMS: atom_id res chain seq x y z
N ARG A 1 -33.16 -2.45 4.44
CA ARG A 1 -32.93 -0.98 4.47
C ARG A 1 -31.75 -0.68 3.57
N ALA A 2 -31.89 0.25 2.63
CA ALA A 2 -30.80 0.62 1.73
C ALA A 2 -29.79 1.49 2.52
N MET A 3 -28.53 1.09 2.53
CA MET A 3 -27.47 1.78 3.29
C MET A 3 -27.29 3.24 2.80
N ARG A 4 -27.41 3.46 1.49
CA ARG A 4 -27.15 4.75 0.85
C ARG A 4 -28.28 5.31 -0.02
N GLU A 5 -29.12 4.45 -0.59
CA GLU A 5 -30.14 4.85 -1.58
C GLU A 5 -31.52 4.98 -0.91
N GLY A 6 -32.36 5.88 -1.42
CA GLY A 6 -33.75 6.04 -0.99
C GLY A 6 -33.95 6.96 0.23
N PRO A 7 -35.22 7.26 0.56
CA PRO A 7 -35.57 8.23 1.60
C PRO A 7 -35.16 7.80 3.02
N ASP A 8 -35.03 6.49 3.27
CA ASP A 8 -34.66 5.91 4.56
C ASP A 8 -33.18 5.48 4.63
N ALA A 9 -32.30 6.10 3.85
CA ALA A 9 -30.88 5.77 3.83
C ALA A 9 -30.24 5.99 5.21
N THR A 10 -29.68 4.93 5.80
CA THR A 10 -29.14 5.00 7.17
C THR A 10 -27.75 5.63 7.24
N ALA A 11 -27.02 5.68 6.12
CA ALA A 11 -25.63 6.11 6.07
C ALA A 11 -25.23 6.73 4.70
N PRO A 12 -25.93 7.77 4.21
CA PRO A 12 -25.75 8.28 2.85
C PRO A 12 -24.35 8.84 2.56
N GLY A 13 -23.66 9.37 3.58
CA GLY A 13 -22.34 9.98 3.46
C GLY A 13 -21.14 9.06 3.68
N VAL A 14 -21.34 7.76 3.98
CA VAL A 14 -20.22 6.87 4.34
C VAL A 14 -19.36 6.54 3.14
N LEU A 15 -18.17 7.16 3.04
CA LEU A 15 -17.23 6.96 1.93
C LEU A 15 -16.15 5.91 2.23
N ILE A 16 -15.68 5.85 3.48
CA ILE A 16 -14.56 5.00 3.92
C ILE A 16 -15.08 4.00 4.94
N VAL A 17 -14.71 2.72 4.79
CA VAL A 17 -15.04 1.66 5.75
C VAL A 17 -13.77 0.91 6.13
N ASN A 18 -13.44 0.93 7.42
CA ASN A 18 -12.36 0.13 7.99
C ASN A 18 -12.86 -1.27 8.37
N LEU A 19 -12.14 -2.30 7.91
CA LEU A 19 -12.37 -3.69 8.28
C LEU A 19 -11.07 -4.33 8.78
N SER A 20 -10.75 -4.09 10.04
CA SER A 20 -9.64 -4.72 10.77
C SER A 20 -9.98 -6.13 11.26
N LEU A 21 -10.66 -6.92 10.43
CA LEU A 21 -11.17 -8.27 10.73
C LEU A 21 -10.87 -9.21 9.57
N GLY A 22 -10.64 -10.48 9.89
CA GLY A 22 -10.46 -11.54 8.90
C GLY A 22 -10.80 -12.91 9.46
N ASN A 23 -11.12 -13.85 8.58
CA ASN A 23 -11.38 -15.24 8.95
C ASN A 23 -10.11 -16.08 8.79
N GLU A 24 -9.44 -16.36 9.91
CA GLU A 24 -8.23 -17.20 9.98
C GLU A 24 -8.46 -18.62 9.44
N ARG A 25 -9.70 -19.13 9.50
CA ARG A 25 -10.08 -20.46 8.98
C ARG A 25 -10.31 -20.46 7.47
N ARG A 26 -10.20 -19.29 6.83
CA ARG A 26 -10.34 -19.14 5.39
C ARG A 26 -9.19 -18.32 4.80
N PRO A 27 -7.95 -18.86 4.79
CA PRO A 27 -6.86 -18.27 4.05
C PRO A 27 -7.18 -18.24 2.54
N PHE A 28 -6.68 -17.23 1.85
CA PHE A 28 -6.90 -17.06 0.42
C PHE A 28 -6.17 -18.15 -0.38
N GLN A 29 -6.96 -19.03 -1.00
CA GLN A 29 -6.50 -20.11 -1.86
C GLN A 29 -7.00 -19.90 -3.29
N SER A 30 -6.59 -18.80 -3.93
CA SER A 30 -6.90 -18.41 -5.32
C SER A 30 -8.35 -17.98 -5.65
N SER A 31 -9.34 -18.47 -4.90
CA SER A 31 -10.75 -18.13 -5.10
C SER A 31 -11.24 -17.09 -4.09
N LEU A 32 -12.08 -16.17 -4.56
CA LEU A 32 -12.63 -15.11 -3.72
C LEU A 32 -13.73 -15.66 -2.80
N SER A 33 -13.68 -15.32 -1.52
CA SER A 33 -14.72 -15.63 -0.55
C SER A 33 -16.02 -14.86 -0.83
N ALA A 34 -17.13 -15.35 -0.28
CA ALA A 34 -18.41 -14.64 -0.33
C ALA A 34 -18.31 -13.22 0.27
N TRP A 35 -17.47 -13.06 1.30
CA TRP A 35 -17.26 -11.77 1.94
C TRP A 35 -16.49 -10.81 1.03
N ALA A 36 -15.39 -11.23 0.41
CA ALA A 36 -14.67 -10.43 -0.58
C ALA A 36 -15.57 -10.03 -1.77
N ARG A 37 -16.40 -10.96 -2.26
CA ARG A 37 -17.37 -10.69 -3.34
C ARG A 37 -18.40 -9.63 -2.95
N LEU A 38 -18.86 -9.66 -1.70
CA LEU A 38 -19.75 -8.64 -1.17
C LEU A 38 -19.05 -7.27 -1.15
N LEU A 39 -17.84 -7.19 -0.59
CA LEU A 39 -17.09 -5.93 -0.51
C LEU A 39 -16.85 -5.34 -1.91
N ASP A 40 -16.43 -6.16 -2.87
CA ASP A 40 -16.17 -5.69 -4.22
C ASP A 40 -17.43 -5.15 -4.91
N ARG A 41 -18.57 -5.83 -4.72
CA ARG A 41 -19.87 -5.38 -5.25
C ARG A 41 -20.30 -4.07 -4.60
N LEU A 42 -20.16 -3.93 -3.28
CA LEU A 42 -20.52 -2.71 -2.56
C LEU A 42 -19.60 -1.54 -2.93
N ALA A 43 -18.31 -1.80 -3.12
CA ALA A 43 -17.33 -0.80 -3.52
C ALA A 43 -17.70 -0.17 -4.87
N TYR A 44 -17.99 -1.01 -5.86
CA TYR A 44 -18.40 -0.56 -7.19
C TYR A 44 -19.81 0.05 -7.20
N ARG A 45 -20.79 -0.58 -6.55
CA ARG A 45 -22.19 -0.08 -6.60
C ARG A 45 -22.37 1.25 -5.86
N TYR A 46 -21.74 1.40 -4.69
CA TYR A 46 -22.00 2.52 -3.78
C TYR A 46 -20.84 3.50 -3.66
N GLY A 47 -19.72 3.28 -4.38
CA GLY A 47 -18.54 4.12 -4.27
C GLY A 47 -17.99 4.16 -2.84
N ILE A 48 -17.77 2.98 -2.25
CA ILE A 48 -17.23 2.85 -0.88
C ILE A 48 -15.81 2.32 -0.95
N LEU A 49 -14.87 3.04 -0.34
CA LEU A 49 -13.50 2.58 -0.16
C LEU A 49 -13.40 1.70 1.09
N PHE A 50 -13.27 0.39 0.87
CA PHE A 50 -12.97 -0.55 1.94
C PHE A 50 -11.46 -0.65 2.17
N LEU A 51 -11.06 -0.51 3.43
CA LEU A 51 -9.70 -0.76 3.91
C LEU A 51 -9.74 -2.04 4.75
N VAL A 52 -8.99 -3.06 4.35
CA VAL A 52 -9.10 -4.42 4.93
C VAL A 52 -7.74 -4.88 5.43
N SER A 53 -7.67 -5.37 6.67
CA SER A 53 -6.43 -5.96 7.19
C SER A 53 -6.06 -7.25 6.47
N ALA A 54 -4.79 -7.42 6.09
CA ALA A 54 -4.32 -8.62 5.39
C ALA A 54 -4.44 -9.91 6.24
N GLY A 55 -4.39 -9.78 7.57
CA GLY A 55 -4.39 -10.90 8.52
C GLY A 55 -3.05 -11.09 9.22
N ASN A 56 -3.08 -11.73 10.39
CA ASN A 56 -1.89 -12.01 11.21
C ASN A 56 -1.75 -13.53 11.41
N VAL A 57 -0.73 -14.13 10.81
CA VAL A 57 -0.35 -15.55 10.89
C VAL A 57 0.55 -15.73 12.12
N ARG A 58 -0.05 -16.22 13.23
CA ARG A 58 0.55 -16.22 14.58
C ARG A 58 1.09 -17.58 15.03
N GLU A 59 1.10 -18.54 14.12
CA GLU A 59 1.59 -19.89 14.35
C GLU A 59 3.09 -19.86 14.68
N THR A 60 3.50 -20.82 15.52
CA THR A 60 4.92 -21.02 15.83
C THR A 60 5.66 -21.51 14.59
N PHE A 61 6.83 -20.93 14.32
CA PHE A 61 7.69 -21.35 13.23
C PHE A 61 9.14 -21.53 13.71
N GLY A 62 9.88 -22.41 13.03
CA GLY A 62 11.29 -22.63 13.29
C GLY A 62 12.16 -21.58 12.59
N VAL A 63 13.27 -21.18 13.22
CA VAL A 63 14.33 -20.37 12.61
C VAL A 63 15.61 -21.21 12.56
N PRO A 64 15.82 -22.03 11.50
CA PRO A 64 16.93 -22.99 11.43
C PRO A 64 18.33 -22.39 11.53
N ALA A 65 18.48 -21.09 11.27
CA ALA A 65 19.75 -20.38 11.36
C ALA A 65 20.33 -20.35 12.79
N PHE A 66 19.51 -20.60 13.82
CA PHE A 66 19.93 -20.49 15.23
C PHE A 66 19.60 -21.76 16.01
N ALA A 67 20.63 -22.37 16.61
CA ALA A 67 20.48 -23.59 17.42
C ALA A 67 19.74 -23.34 18.74
N THR A 68 19.96 -22.19 19.38
CA THR A 68 19.40 -21.86 20.70
C THR A 68 18.86 -20.43 20.76
N GLY A 69 17.99 -20.14 21.73
CA GLY A 69 17.44 -18.80 21.93
C GLY A 69 18.50 -17.75 22.19
N THR A 70 19.51 -18.09 23.00
CA THR A 70 20.68 -17.26 23.26
C THR A 70 21.45 -16.97 21.98
N ALA A 71 21.70 -17.98 21.12
CA ALA A 71 22.36 -17.75 19.84
C ALA A 71 21.55 -16.84 18.91
N PHE A 72 20.21 -16.88 18.98
CA PHE A 72 19.36 -15.97 18.22
C PHE A 72 19.39 -14.54 18.80
N GLU A 73 19.36 -14.40 20.13
CA GLU A 73 19.37 -13.09 20.81
C GLU A 73 20.73 -12.37 20.65
N ASP A 74 21.83 -13.11 20.77
CA ASP A 74 23.22 -12.60 20.67
C ASP A 74 23.66 -12.35 19.22
N ALA A 75 22.92 -12.87 18.23
CA ALA A 75 23.23 -12.65 16.83
C ALA A 75 23.13 -11.17 16.45
N ASP A 76 24.00 -10.76 15.53
CA ASP A 76 23.96 -9.41 14.98
C ASP A 76 22.64 -9.14 14.24
N ALA A 77 22.37 -7.85 14.01
CA ALA A 77 21.11 -7.42 13.40
C ALA A 77 20.87 -8.00 12.00
N ALA A 78 21.94 -8.16 11.21
CA ALA A 78 21.84 -8.69 9.85
C ALA A 78 21.52 -10.19 9.89
N ALA A 79 22.23 -10.97 10.70
CA ALA A 79 22.01 -12.39 10.88
C ALA A 79 20.58 -12.68 11.39
N ARG A 80 20.08 -11.91 12.37
CA ARG A 80 18.70 -12.05 12.86
C ARG A 80 17.67 -11.78 11.78
N CYS A 81 17.86 -10.71 11.02
CA CYS A 81 16.99 -10.36 9.90
C CYS A 81 17.00 -11.47 8.85
N ASP A 82 18.18 -11.95 8.46
CA ASP A 82 18.33 -12.95 7.40
C ASP A 82 17.77 -14.30 7.80
N GLY A 83 18.08 -14.78 9.01
CA GLY A 83 17.54 -16.01 9.55
C GLY A 83 16.01 -15.96 9.64
N THR A 84 15.45 -14.84 10.09
CA THR A 84 13.99 -14.67 10.20
C THR A 84 13.32 -14.59 8.82
N LEU A 85 13.87 -13.81 7.88
CA LEU A 85 13.34 -13.71 6.52
C LEU A 85 13.40 -15.05 5.79
N THR A 86 14.50 -15.80 5.94
CA THR A 86 14.63 -17.16 5.37
C THR A 86 13.54 -18.08 5.93
N ALA A 87 13.35 -18.08 7.26
CA ALA A 87 12.35 -18.89 7.92
C ALA A 87 10.91 -18.57 7.44
N ILE A 88 10.57 -17.28 7.35
CA ILE A 88 9.26 -16.85 6.84
C ILE A 88 9.11 -17.17 5.34
N GLY A 89 10.17 -16.98 4.55
CA GLY A 89 10.22 -17.28 3.12
C GLY A 89 9.94 -18.76 2.83
N ASN A 90 10.50 -19.67 3.63
CA ASN A 90 10.26 -21.12 3.53
C ASN A 90 8.80 -21.50 3.82
N LEU A 91 8.07 -20.68 4.56
CA LEU A 91 6.66 -20.91 4.93
C LEU A 91 5.68 -20.09 4.08
N MET A 92 6.15 -19.36 3.07
CA MET A 92 5.33 -18.39 2.31
C MET A 92 4.08 -19.01 1.67
N ALA A 93 4.11 -20.30 1.35
CA ALA A 93 2.95 -21.01 0.80
C ALA A 93 1.76 -21.06 1.78
N ASP A 94 2.06 -21.15 3.07
CA ASP A 94 1.09 -21.33 4.17
C ASP A 94 0.72 -20.01 4.85
N ARG A 95 1.53 -18.96 4.69
CA ARG A 95 1.31 -17.64 5.29
C ARG A 95 0.40 -16.75 4.44
N ARG A 96 -0.73 -17.27 3.96
CA ARG A 96 -1.65 -16.55 3.07
C ARG A 96 -2.55 -15.57 3.82
N MET A 97 -2.90 -14.49 3.13
CA MET A 97 -3.91 -13.51 3.53
C MET A 97 -5.25 -14.15 3.93
N PHE A 98 -5.98 -13.53 4.87
CA PHE A 98 -7.26 -14.05 5.39
C PHE A 98 -8.46 -13.39 4.72
N SER A 99 -9.55 -14.12 4.50
CA SER A 99 -10.78 -13.52 3.97
C SER A 99 -11.32 -12.40 4.87
N PRO A 100 -11.66 -11.21 4.32
CA PRO A 100 -11.91 -10.89 2.91
C PRO A 100 -10.80 -10.07 2.22
N SER A 101 -9.57 -10.11 2.72
CA SER A 101 -8.47 -9.27 2.23
C SER A 101 -8.02 -9.58 0.79
N GLU A 102 -8.56 -10.64 0.18
CA GLU A 102 -8.44 -10.93 -1.24
C GLU A 102 -9.35 -10.08 -2.14
N ALA A 103 -10.24 -9.26 -1.58
CA ALA A 103 -11.11 -8.35 -2.33
C ALA A 103 -10.29 -7.47 -3.29
N ILE A 104 -10.72 -7.41 -4.54
CA ILE A 104 -9.95 -6.75 -5.60
C ILE A 104 -10.15 -5.23 -5.62
N ASN A 105 -11.30 -4.74 -5.15
CA ASN A 105 -11.66 -3.33 -5.12
C ASN A 105 -11.22 -2.65 -3.83
N ALA A 106 -11.09 -3.41 -2.73
CA ALA A 106 -10.59 -2.91 -1.45
C ALA A 106 -9.07 -2.63 -1.49
N VAL A 107 -8.61 -1.76 -0.58
CA VAL A 107 -7.19 -1.65 -0.23
C VAL A 107 -6.90 -2.59 0.92
N THR A 108 -6.03 -3.56 0.68
CA THR A 108 -5.56 -4.52 1.67
C THR A 108 -4.31 -3.99 2.34
N VAL A 109 -4.33 -3.90 3.65
CA VAL A 109 -3.28 -3.28 4.44
C VAL A 109 -2.52 -4.36 5.20
N GLY A 110 -1.25 -4.52 4.84
CA GLY A 110 -0.27 -5.28 5.62
C GLY A 110 0.34 -4.40 6.71
N ALA A 111 1.12 -5.02 7.59
CA ALA A 111 1.66 -4.35 8.75
C ALA A 111 3.18 -4.22 8.66
N SER A 112 3.68 -3.02 8.90
CA SER A 112 5.11 -2.76 8.99
C SER A 112 5.61 -2.82 10.43
N ASN A 113 6.79 -3.40 10.59
CA ASN A 113 7.49 -3.61 11.85
C ASN A 113 8.19 -2.32 12.30
N ASP A 114 7.40 -1.26 12.48
CA ASP A 114 7.84 0.02 13.02
C ASP A 114 6.83 0.55 14.03
N ASP A 115 7.36 1.32 14.98
CA ASP A 115 6.63 1.92 16.09
C ASP A 115 7.29 3.25 16.47
N TRP A 116 6.64 3.99 17.36
CA TRP A 116 7.17 5.21 17.97
C TRP A 116 7.43 5.01 19.47
N VAL A 117 7.93 3.83 19.85
CA VAL A 117 8.18 3.50 21.26
C VAL A 117 9.54 4.01 21.70
N SER A 118 9.57 4.72 22.83
CA SER A 118 10.79 5.28 23.41
C SER A 118 11.80 4.19 23.78
N ALA A 119 13.11 4.51 23.76
CA ALA A 119 14.14 3.57 24.21
C ALA A 119 13.95 3.16 25.69
N ALA A 120 13.39 4.04 26.52
CA ALA A 120 13.11 3.74 27.92
C ALA A 120 11.99 2.70 28.08
N ASP A 121 10.87 2.86 27.38
CA ASP A 121 9.79 1.87 27.40
C ASP A 121 10.24 0.54 26.77
N ARG A 122 11.09 0.59 25.73
CA ARG A 122 11.61 -0.63 25.07
C ARG A 122 12.50 -1.47 25.98
N ARG A 123 13.31 -0.84 26.86
CA ARG A 123 14.16 -1.56 27.83
C ARG A 123 13.36 -2.37 28.85
N ALA A 124 12.07 -2.07 29.04
CA ALA A 124 11.21 -2.86 29.91
C ALA A 124 10.79 -4.21 29.29
N ALA A 125 11.04 -4.42 27.99
CA ALA A 125 10.77 -5.68 27.33
C ALA A 125 11.74 -6.76 27.81
N ARG A 126 11.23 -7.83 28.42
CA ARG A 126 12.01 -9.01 28.78
C ARG A 126 11.60 -10.17 27.88
N THR A 127 12.54 -11.03 27.50
CA THR A 127 12.29 -12.33 26.84
C THR A 127 11.61 -12.25 25.47
N ILE A 128 11.88 -11.18 24.71
CA ILE A 128 11.43 -11.02 23.32
C ILE A 128 12.60 -10.53 22.45
N ILE A 129 12.74 -11.12 21.27
CA ILE A 129 13.86 -10.88 20.35
C ILE A 129 13.36 -10.01 19.20
N ASP A 130 14.00 -8.87 18.93
CA ASP A 130 13.69 -8.07 17.73
C ASP A 130 14.24 -8.78 16.49
N PRO A 131 13.38 -9.27 15.57
CA PRO A 131 13.82 -9.97 14.38
C PRO A 131 14.44 -9.03 13.33
N PHE A 132 14.11 -7.74 13.37
CA PHE A 132 14.48 -6.78 12.33
C PHE A 132 15.12 -5.51 12.93
N PRO A 133 16.23 -5.63 13.69
CA PRO A 133 16.83 -4.46 14.32
C PRO A 133 17.39 -3.50 13.25
N GLY A 134 16.99 -2.23 13.32
CA GLY A 134 17.53 -1.19 12.44
C GLY A 134 17.06 -1.25 10.98
N ILE A 135 16.14 -2.16 10.62
CA ILE A 135 15.59 -2.28 9.28
C ILE A 135 14.06 -2.27 9.31
N ARG A 136 13.44 -1.48 8.43
CA ARG A 136 11.99 -1.42 8.31
C ARG A 136 11.49 -2.59 7.46
N ALA A 137 10.99 -3.64 8.10
CA ALA A 137 10.43 -4.83 7.47
C ALA A 137 8.92 -4.95 7.70
N ALA A 138 8.25 -5.88 7.01
CA ALA A 138 6.89 -6.27 7.38
C ALA A 138 6.90 -6.99 8.74
N ASN A 139 5.82 -6.90 9.52
CA ASN A 139 5.72 -7.69 10.76
C ASN A 139 5.87 -9.19 10.44
N PRO A 140 6.57 -9.98 11.27
CA PRO A 140 6.67 -11.43 11.09
C PRO A 140 5.32 -12.12 10.89
N SER A 141 4.27 -11.68 11.61
CA SER A 141 2.92 -12.21 11.50
C SER A 141 2.13 -11.71 10.30
N SER A 142 2.54 -10.63 9.62
CA SER A 142 1.76 -10.08 8.51
C SER A 142 1.59 -11.12 7.41
N ALA A 143 0.34 -11.41 7.05
CA ALA A 143 0.05 -12.37 6.00
C ALA A 143 0.59 -11.89 4.64
N LEU A 144 0.95 -12.85 3.79
CA LEU A 144 1.64 -12.63 2.53
C LEU A 144 0.70 -12.82 1.34
N GLY A 145 0.99 -12.07 0.29
CA GLY A 145 0.33 -12.20 -1.00
C GLY A 145 0.66 -13.49 -1.76
N PRO A 146 0.33 -13.55 -3.06
CA PRO A 146 -0.32 -12.51 -3.86
C PRO A 146 -1.86 -12.52 -3.72
N GLY A 147 -2.53 -11.58 -4.38
CA GLY A 147 -4.00 -11.52 -4.45
C GLY A 147 -4.59 -12.33 -5.61
N PHE A 148 -5.88 -12.10 -5.89
CA PHE A 148 -6.59 -12.66 -7.03
C PHE A 148 -5.84 -12.44 -8.35
N ALA A 149 -5.84 -13.44 -9.22
CA ALA A 149 -5.07 -13.44 -10.48
C ALA A 149 -3.57 -13.08 -10.31
N ARG A 150 -2.99 -13.37 -9.13
CA ARG A 150 -1.62 -13.00 -8.75
C ARG A 150 -1.39 -11.48 -8.79
N SER A 151 -2.39 -10.68 -8.41
CA SER A 151 -2.24 -9.23 -8.23
C SER A 151 -1.29 -8.90 -7.08
N VAL A 152 -0.80 -7.66 -7.05
CA VAL A 152 -0.08 -7.11 -5.89
C VAL A 152 -1.06 -7.08 -4.71
N LYS A 153 -0.74 -7.81 -3.64
CA LYS A 153 -1.39 -7.77 -2.32
C LYS A 153 -0.36 -8.18 -1.24
N PRO A 154 -0.40 -7.66 0.00
CA PRO A 154 -1.21 -6.50 0.40
C PRO A 154 -0.95 -5.31 -0.53
N ASP A 155 -1.87 -4.35 -0.63
CA ASP A 155 -1.63 -3.19 -1.50
C ASP A 155 -0.56 -2.29 -0.87
N ILE A 156 -0.67 -2.03 0.43
CA ILE A 156 0.26 -1.16 1.16
C ILE A 156 0.64 -1.76 2.50
N LEU A 157 1.73 -1.26 3.07
CA LEU A 157 2.09 -1.44 4.47
C LEU A 157 1.92 -0.11 5.22
N MET A 158 1.28 -0.20 6.39
CA MET A 158 1.18 0.89 7.37
C MET A 158 1.80 0.46 8.70
N PRO A 159 2.20 1.40 9.58
CA PRO A 159 2.78 1.08 10.89
C PRO A 159 1.89 0.11 11.69
N GLY A 160 2.44 -1.07 12.00
CA GLY A 160 1.76 -2.12 12.76
C GLY A 160 2.19 -2.23 14.22
N GLY A 161 3.16 -1.43 14.65
CA GLY A 161 3.93 -1.70 15.87
C GLY A 161 5.09 -2.67 15.58
N ARG A 162 6.13 -2.68 16.43
CA ARG A 162 7.20 -3.67 16.30
C ARG A 162 6.81 -4.97 16.97
N GLU A 163 6.70 -6.01 16.17
CA GLU A 163 6.41 -7.35 16.63
C GLU A 163 7.72 -8.11 16.83
N HIS A 164 8.07 -8.29 18.11
CA HIS A 164 9.20 -9.12 18.51
C HIS A 164 8.81 -10.60 18.48
N LEU A 165 9.80 -11.47 18.52
CA LEU A 165 9.63 -12.91 18.55
C LEU A 165 9.89 -13.45 19.96
N ARG A 166 8.97 -14.29 20.46
CA ARG A 166 9.14 -15.03 21.70
C ARG A 166 9.57 -16.45 21.40
N GLN A 167 10.65 -16.92 22.03
CA GLN A 167 11.03 -18.33 21.97
C GLN A 167 9.97 -19.19 22.66
N MET A 168 9.58 -20.28 22.00
CA MET A 168 8.60 -21.24 22.50
C MET A 168 9.26 -22.55 22.91
N ARG A 169 10.19 -23.05 22.09
CA ARG A 169 10.96 -24.28 22.35
C ARG A 169 12.24 -24.30 21.51
N THR A 170 13.10 -25.28 21.77
CA THR A 170 14.29 -25.58 20.97
C THR A 170 14.28 -27.06 20.61
N ASP A 171 14.46 -27.38 19.33
CA ASP A 171 14.55 -28.74 18.81
C ASP A 171 15.40 -28.73 17.52
N GLY A 172 16.71 -28.96 17.66
CA GLY A 172 17.73 -28.73 16.61
C GLY A 172 17.96 -27.26 16.24
N HIS A 173 16.92 -26.43 16.36
CA HIS A 173 16.92 -24.98 16.16
C HIS A 173 15.82 -24.32 17.01
N VAL A 174 15.79 -22.99 17.04
CA VAL A 174 14.78 -22.24 17.80
C VAL A 174 13.43 -22.25 17.11
N PHE A 175 12.37 -22.44 17.90
CA PHE A 175 11.00 -22.22 17.48
C PHE A 175 10.44 -20.99 18.18
N VAL A 176 9.89 -20.08 17.40
CA VAL A 176 9.48 -18.76 17.86
C VAL A 176 8.04 -18.45 17.44
N ARG A 177 7.44 -17.49 18.14
CA ARG A 177 6.11 -16.98 17.83
C ARG A 177 6.11 -15.45 17.94
N PRO A 178 5.35 -14.74 17.08
CA PRO A 178 5.01 -13.33 17.31
C PRO A 178 4.56 -13.05 18.74
N ALA A 179 5.20 -12.08 19.39
CA ALA A 179 4.83 -11.61 20.73
C ALA A 179 3.60 -10.68 20.63
N PRO A 180 2.71 -10.68 21.65
CA PRO A 180 1.57 -9.78 21.67
C PRO A 180 2.01 -8.32 21.78
N SER A 181 1.19 -7.42 21.23
CA SER A 181 1.37 -5.98 21.37
C SER A 181 1.26 -5.55 22.83
N THR A 182 2.31 -4.91 23.33
CA THR A 182 2.42 -4.43 24.71
C THR A 182 3.12 -3.07 24.71
N ARG A 183 3.19 -2.38 25.85
CA ARG A 183 3.87 -1.09 25.99
C ARG A 183 5.23 -0.96 25.27
N PRO A 184 6.16 -1.93 25.35
CA PRO A 184 7.48 -1.80 24.72
C PRO A 184 7.48 -1.90 23.17
N ALA A 185 6.36 -2.27 22.53
CA ALA A 185 6.38 -2.59 21.10
C ALA A 185 5.05 -2.40 20.33
N GLY A 186 3.96 -2.11 21.03
CA GLY A 186 2.61 -1.99 20.49
C GLY A 186 2.19 -0.55 20.24
N LEU A 187 1.17 -0.39 19.40
CA LEU A 187 0.46 0.86 19.20
C LEU A 187 -0.42 1.15 20.40
N LYS A 188 -0.25 2.31 21.03
CA LYS A 188 -1.08 2.77 22.14
C LYS A 188 -2.49 3.12 21.63
N VAL A 189 -3.51 2.56 22.26
CA VAL A 189 -4.92 2.76 21.90
C VAL A 189 -5.76 3.08 23.12
N ALA A 190 -6.91 3.73 22.92
CA ALA A 190 -7.92 3.85 23.96
C ALA A 190 -8.49 2.46 24.27
N ALA A 191 -8.59 2.11 25.56
CA ALA A 191 -9.15 0.84 26.00
C ALA A 191 -9.98 1.04 27.28
N PRO A 192 -10.98 0.17 27.56
CA PRO A 192 -11.70 0.20 28.81
C PRO A 192 -10.74 0.07 30.01
N ARG A 193 -11.03 0.80 31.09
CA ARG A 193 -10.25 0.69 32.34
C ARG A 193 -10.43 -0.71 32.92
N THR A 194 -9.33 -1.34 33.29
CA THR A 194 -9.34 -2.61 34.04
C THR A 194 -9.13 -2.31 35.52
N GLY A 195 -10.15 -2.53 36.34
CA GLY A 195 -10.14 -2.20 37.78
C GLY A 195 -10.31 -0.71 38.10
N ALA A 196 -10.45 -0.38 39.38
CA ALA A 196 -10.78 0.96 39.87
C ALA A 196 -9.72 2.03 39.54
N PHE A 197 -8.45 1.63 39.44
CA PHE A 197 -7.31 2.51 39.16
C PHE A 197 -6.68 2.28 37.78
N GLY A 198 -7.34 1.50 36.91
CA GLY A 198 -6.83 1.22 35.57
C GLY A 198 -6.77 2.48 34.71
N VAL A 199 -5.69 2.62 33.95
CA VAL A 199 -5.58 3.66 32.91
C VAL A 199 -6.47 3.25 31.73
N ALA A 200 -7.13 4.20 31.08
CA ALA A 200 -8.00 3.95 29.92
C ALA A 200 -7.18 3.76 28.62
N GLU A 201 -6.10 2.99 28.70
CA GLU A 201 -5.17 2.74 27.61
C GLU A 201 -4.86 1.25 27.48
N GLY A 202 -4.66 0.81 26.23
CA GLY A 202 -4.23 -0.53 25.89
C GLY A 202 -3.23 -0.49 24.75
N TYR A 203 -2.82 -1.68 24.31
CA TYR A 203 -1.88 -1.83 23.20
C TYR A 203 -2.44 -2.78 22.16
N SER A 204 -2.34 -2.36 20.90
CA SER A 204 -2.74 -3.12 19.72
C SER A 204 -1.60 -3.12 18.69
N GLY A 205 -1.77 -3.81 17.58
CA GLY A 205 -0.77 -3.88 16.53
C GLY A 205 -1.14 -4.84 15.40
N GLY A 206 -0.12 -5.20 14.62
CA GLY A 206 -0.26 -5.99 13.41
C GLY A 206 -1.16 -5.31 12.37
N THR A 207 -1.73 -6.12 11.49
CA THR A 207 -2.50 -5.63 10.33
C THR A 207 -3.77 -4.89 10.74
N SER A 208 -4.34 -5.18 11.91
CA SER A 208 -5.51 -4.47 12.43
C SER A 208 -5.21 -3.01 12.78
N GLY A 209 -4.08 -2.75 13.46
CA GLY A 209 -3.62 -1.41 13.78
C GLY A 209 -3.16 -0.64 12.54
N ALA A 210 -2.43 -1.31 11.65
CA ALA A 210 -2.02 -0.77 10.36
C ALA A 210 -3.22 -0.30 9.52
N THR A 211 -4.30 -1.08 9.47
CA THR A 211 -5.54 -0.72 8.73
C THR A 211 -6.26 0.47 9.37
N ALA A 212 -6.26 0.58 10.70
CA ALA A 212 -6.81 1.74 11.39
C ALA A 212 -6.04 3.02 11.06
N LEU A 213 -4.70 2.95 10.97
CA LEU A 213 -3.88 4.07 10.53
C LEU A 213 -4.10 4.39 9.04
N ALA A 214 -4.26 3.39 8.16
CA ALA A 214 -4.64 3.63 6.76
C ALA A 214 -5.97 4.40 6.68
N SER A 215 -6.94 4.04 7.52
CA SER A 215 -8.25 4.69 7.58
C SER A 215 -8.15 6.13 8.03
N ARG A 216 -7.34 6.39 9.06
CA ARG A 216 -7.02 7.76 9.49
C ARG A 216 -6.34 8.57 8.38
N THR A 217 -5.37 7.98 7.68
CA THR A 217 -4.69 8.66 6.56
C THR A 217 -5.67 8.98 5.42
N CYS A 218 -6.52 8.04 5.02
CA CYS A 218 -7.58 8.31 4.02
C CYS A 218 -8.51 9.46 4.43
N HIS A 219 -8.90 9.51 5.71
CA HIS A 219 -9.74 10.60 6.20
C HIS A 219 -9.01 11.95 6.15
N ARG A 220 -7.73 12.00 6.54
CA ARG A 220 -6.92 13.22 6.42
C ARG A 220 -6.76 13.69 4.98
N ILE A 221 -6.59 12.77 4.03
CA ILE A 221 -6.54 13.09 2.60
C ILE A 221 -7.89 13.69 2.15
N HIS A 222 -9.01 13.09 2.57
CA HIS A 222 -10.34 13.63 2.26
C HIS A 222 -10.50 15.06 2.78
N ASP A 223 -10.18 15.30 4.05
CA ASP A 223 -10.35 16.61 4.68
C ASP A 223 -9.44 17.66 4.03
N ALA A 224 -8.21 17.28 3.66
CA ALA A 224 -7.30 18.16 2.93
C ALA A 224 -7.85 18.52 1.54
N LEU A 225 -8.43 17.55 0.81
CA LEU A 225 -9.05 17.81 -0.49
C LEU A 225 -10.29 18.69 -0.37
N GLU A 226 -11.14 18.45 0.63
CA GLU A 226 -12.36 19.23 0.86
C GLU A 226 -12.03 20.68 1.28
N ALA A 227 -11.01 20.88 2.11
CA ALA A 227 -10.54 22.20 2.50
C ALA A 227 -9.98 22.97 1.30
N ALA A 228 -9.13 22.31 0.50
CA ALA A 228 -8.42 22.92 -0.62
C ALA A 228 -9.30 23.16 -1.86
N TYR A 229 -10.26 22.26 -2.13
CA TYR A 229 -11.04 22.24 -3.37
C TYR A 229 -12.56 22.26 -3.09
N PRO A 230 -13.25 23.39 -3.31
CA PRO A 230 -14.68 23.53 -2.98
C PRO A 230 -15.58 22.53 -3.70
N ASP A 231 -15.23 22.22 -4.95
CA ASP A 231 -16.01 21.34 -5.83
C ASP A 231 -15.76 19.86 -5.54
N PHE A 232 -14.78 19.52 -4.69
CA PHE A 232 -14.47 18.13 -4.34
C PHE A 232 -15.69 17.41 -3.73
N ALA A 233 -16.44 18.09 -2.85
CA ALA A 233 -17.64 17.53 -2.24
C ALA A 233 -18.74 17.21 -3.28
N GLY A 234 -18.77 17.94 -4.40
CA GLY A 234 -19.69 17.74 -5.51
C GLY A 234 -19.37 16.54 -6.39
N LEU A 235 -18.16 15.97 -6.28
CA LEU A 235 -17.77 14.80 -7.06
C LEU A 235 -18.63 13.57 -6.68
N PRO A 236 -18.99 12.72 -7.66
CA PRO A 236 -19.62 11.43 -7.40
C PRO A 236 -18.83 10.62 -6.37
N HIS A 237 -19.53 9.96 -5.44
CA HIS A 237 -18.88 9.17 -4.38
C HIS A 237 -17.86 8.17 -4.91
N ILE A 238 -18.16 7.51 -6.04
CA ILE A 238 -17.26 6.52 -6.63
C ILE A 238 -15.96 7.14 -7.13
N GLN A 239 -16.00 8.36 -7.66
CA GLN A 239 -14.82 9.10 -8.10
C GLN A 239 -14.00 9.58 -6.89
N ARG A 240 -14.67 10.09 -5.83
CA ARG A 240 -13.99 10.43 -4.57
C ARG A 240 -13.31 9.22 -3.95
N ALA A 241 -14.01 8.08 -3.84
CA ALA A 241 -13.44 6.86 -3.29
C ALA A 241 -12.27 6.32 -4.13
N ALA A 242 -12.35 6.40 -5.48
CA ALA A 242 -11.25 6.00 -6.36
C ALA A 242 -10.04 6.93 -6.23
N LEU A 243 -10.28 8.24 -6.07
CA LEU A 243 -9.23 9.22 -5.82
C LEU A 243 -8.54 9.00 -4.47
N LEU A 244 -9.30 8.82 -3.39
CA LEU A 244 -8.74 8.52 -2.07
C LEU A 244 -7.92 7.24 -2.08
N LYS A 245 -8.38 6.22 -2.83
CA LYS A 245 -7.63 4.98 -3.04
C LYS A 245 -6.31 5.22 -3.78
N ALA A 246 -6.32 6.05 -4.82
CA ALA A 246 -5.10 6.39 -5.55
C ALA A 246 -4.11 7.15 -4.66
N LEU A 247 -4.56 8.21 -3.97
CA LEU A 247 -3.73 9.06 -3.11
C LEU A 247 -3.18 8.32 -1.89
N LEU A 248 -3.97 7.45 -1.25
CA LEU A 248 -3.49 6.64 -0.12
C LEU A 248 -2.29 5.76 -0.51
N VAL A 249 -2.35 5.16 -1.70
CA VAL A 249 -1.31 4.22 -2.18
C VAL A 249 -0.15 4.95 -2.84
N HIS A 250 -0.37 6.17 -3.32
CA HIS A 250 0.60 6.95 -4.08
C HIS A 250 2.00 7.10 -3.46
N PRO A 251 2.15 7.38 -2.14
CA PRO A 251 3.47 7.50 -1.52
C PRO A 251 4.11 6.15 -1.21
N ALA A 252 3.44 5.01 -1.46
CA ALA A 252 3.98 3.70 -1.12
C ALA A 252 5.32 3.45 -1.79
N ARG A 253 6.36 3.11 -1.03
CA ARG A 253 7.69 2.78 -1.59
C ARG A 253 8.27 1.55 -0.94
N TRP A 254 9.03 0.79 -1.72
CA TRP A 254 9.92 -0.25 -1.18
C TRP A 254 11.17 0.44 -0.61
N PRO A 255 11.51 0.23 0.67
CA PRO A 255 12.78 0.64 1.23
C PRO A 255 13.87 -0.23 0.58
N ASP A 256 14.95 0.41 0.15
CA ASP A 256 15.96 -0.25 -0.68
C ASP A 256 16.67 -1.38 0.07
N ASP A 257 16.92 -1.17 1.36
CA ASP A 257 17.58 -2.13 2.25
C ASP A 257 16.82 -3.45 2.38
N ILE A 258 15.53 -3.40 2.70
CA ILE A 258 14.70 -4.60 2.87
C ILE A 258 14.36 -5.25 1.53
N ALA A 259 14.14 -4.47 0.48
CA ALA A 259 13.85 -5.01 -0.85
C ALA A 259 15.07 -5.75 -1.43
N ALA A 260 16.28 -5.19 -1.27
CA ALA A 260 17.52 -5.85 -1.67
C ALA A 260 17.77 -7.13 -0.85
N ARG A 261 17.50 -7.10 0.46
CA ARG A 261 17.69 -8.25 1.35
C ARG A 261 16.71 -9.39 1.03
N ILE A 262 15.42 -9.10 0.84
CA ILE A 262 14.42 -10.10 0.40
C ILE A 262 14.83 -10.71 -0.95
N LYS A 263 15.29 -9.88 -1.90
CA LYS A 263 15.79 -10.33 -3.20
C LYS A 263 16.96 -11.30 -3.07
N ALA A 264 17.91 -11.01 -2.18
CA ALA A 264 19.10 -11.85 -1.98
C ALA A 264 18.77 -13.21 -1.33
N ILE A 265 17.86 -13.22 -0.36
CA ILE A 265 17.58 -14.41 0.48
C ILE A 265 16.52 -15.31 -0.15
N ILE A 266 15.42 -14.72 -0.59
CA ILE A 266 14.22 -15.45 -1.02
C ILE A 266 14.18 -15.56 -2.55
N GLY A 267 15.13 -14.93 -3.27
CA GLY A 267 15.27 -15.11 -4.70
C GLY A 267 15.68 -16.54 -5.05
N PRO A 268 15.07 -17.20 -6.05
CA PRO A 268 15.59 -18.47 -6.55
C PRO A 268 17.02 -18.28 -7.06
N VAL A 269 17.95 -19.11 -6.58
CA VAL A 269 19.33 -19.15 -7.10
C VAL A 269 19.26 -19.43 -8.61
N GLY A 270 19.68 -18.46 -9.43
CA GLY A 270 19.63 -18.55 -10.90
C GLY A 270 18.26 -18.36 -11.56
N GLY A 271 17.21 -17.94 -10.82
CA GLY A 271 15.87 -17.76 -11.40
C GLY A 271 15.64 -16.43 -12.10
N HIS A 272 14.64 -16.39 -12.99
CA HIS A 272 14.28 -15.19 -13.76
C HIS A 272 13.93 -13.97 -12.87
N HIS A 273 14.27 -12.77 -13.34
CA HIS A 273 14.05 -11.49 -12.66
C HIS A 273 12.60 -11.26 -12.20
N SER A 274 11.62 -11.82 -12.91
CA SER A 274 10.20 -11.76 -12.56
C SER A 274 9.82 -12.56 -11.32
N HIS A 275 10.50 -13.69 -11.05
CA HIS A 275 10.27 -14.51 -9.84
C HIS A 275 10.83 -13.82 -8.59
N ILE A 276 11.93 -13.07 -8.74
CA ILE A 276 12.54 -12.29 -7.66
C ILE A 276 11.61 -11.15 -7.22
N LYS A 277 11.11 -10.35 -8.17
CA LYS A 277 10.14 -9.27 -7.87
C LYS A 277 8.83 -9.83 -7.32
N ASP A 278 8.44 -11.05 -7.73
CA ASP A 278 7.27 -11.72 -7.19
C ASP A 278 7.38 -12.01 -5.69
N ASN A 279 8.58 -12.31 -5.18
CA ASN A 279 8.78 -12.53 -3.76
C ASN A 279 8.73 -11.21 -2.98
N ILE A 280 9.42 -10.16 -3.43
CA ILE A 280 9.41 -8.85 -2.74
C ILE A 280 7.97 -8.33 -2.56
N ARG A 281 7.17 -8.34 -3.64
CA ARG A 281 5.79 -7.82 -3.58
C ARG A 281 4.85 -8.61 -2.66
N ARG A 282 5.14 -9.89 -2.38
CA ARG A 282 4.31 -10.70 -1.45
C ARG A 282 4.46 -10.21 -0.02
N PHE A 283 5.62 -9.67 0.34
CA PHE A 283 5.88 -9.04 1.64
C PHE A 283 5.47 -7.57 1.65
N LEU A 284 5.80 -6.84 0.59
CA LEU A 284 5.78 -5.37 0.63
C LEU A 284 4.60 -4.74 -0.12
N GLY A 285 3.88 -5.48 -0.97
CA GLY A 285 2.85 -4.89 -1.81
C GLY A 285 3.41 -3.84 -2.78
N PHE A 286 2.77 -2.68 -2.84
CA PHE A 286 3.31 -1.46 -3.45
C PHE A 286 4.33 -0.75 -2.55
N GLY A 287 4.33 -1.02 -1.25
CA GLY A 287 5.32 -0.54 -0.30
C GLY A 287 4.73 0.08 0.96
N TYR A 288 5.60 0.74 1.72
CA TYR A 288 5.27 1.43 2.94
C TYR A 288 4.77 2.82 2.61
N VAL A 289 3.66 3.20 3.23
CA VAL A 289 3.08 4.53 3.09
C VAL A 289 3.57 5.40 4.25
N ASP A 290 4.15 6.55 3.92
CA ASP A 290 4.29 7.65 4.85
C ASP A 290 3.00 8.49 4.82
N ALA A 291 2.36 8.63 5.98
CA ALA A 291 1.08 9.31 6.10
C ALA A 291 1.20 10.82 5.91
N GLU A 292 2.36 11.41 6.22
CA GLU A 292 2.59 12.84 6.00
C GLU A 292 2.81 13.12 4.52
N ASP A 293 3.56 12.27 3.81
CA ASP A 293 3.69 12.40 2.35
C ASP A 293 2.38 12.25 1.59
N ALA A 294 1.42 11.49 2.14
CA ALA A 294 0.10 11.31 1.54
C ALA A 294 -0.78 12.57 1.63
N VAL A 295 -0.53 13.45 2.61
CA VAL A 295 -1.40 14.58 2.97
C VAL A 295 -0.71 15.93 2.68
N ALA A 296 0.59 16.02 2.86
CA ALA A 296 1.34 17.27 2.82
C ALA A 296 1.81 17.64 1.41
N CYS A 297 1.79 18.95 1.15
CA CYS A 297 2.49 19.57 0.04
C CYS A 297 3.89 20.04 0.49
N ALA A 298 4.89 19.96 -0.39
CA ALA A 298 6.24 20.47 -0.16
C ALA A 298 6.68 21.39 -1.31
N GLU A 299 7.61 22.30 -1.07
CA GLU A 299 8.01 23.28 -2.10
C GLU A 299 8.78 22.65 -3.28
N ASP A 300 9.42 21.51 -3.04
CA ASP A 300 10.24 20.73 -3.99
C ASP A 300 9.51 19.52 -4.58
N ARG A 301 8.19 19.46 -4.41
CA ARG A 301 7.32 18.38 -4.87
C ARG A 301 5.92 18.89 -5.22
N ALA A 302 5.43 18.54 -6.40
CA ALA A 302 4.06 18.82 -6.82
C ALA A 302 3.28 17.52 -7.01
N THR A 303 2.21 17.35 -6.24
CA THR A 303 1.27 16.23 -6.38
C THR A 303 -0.02 16.72 -7.03
N PHE A 304 -0.34 16.13 -8.17
CA PHE A 304 -1.53 16.36 -8.97
C PHE A 304 -2.52 15.23 -8.74
N TRP A 305 -3.79 15.54 -8.96
CA TRP A 305 -4.81 14.51 -9.06
C TRP A 305 -5.79 14.79 -10.18
N ALA A 306 -6.39 13.72 -10.69
CA ALA A 306 -7.47 13.77 -11.67
C ALA A 306 -8.48 12.66 -11.36
N VAL A 307 -9.74 12.91 -11.69
CA VAL A 307 -10.81 11.92 -11.71
C VAL A 307 -11.45 11.91 -13.08
N GLY A 308 -12.00 10.78 -13.48
CA GLY A 308 -12.71 10.67 -14.75
C GLY A 308 -13.38 9.31 -14.91
N GLU A 309 -13.99 9.12 -16.07
CA GLU A 309 -14.64 7.88 -16.46
C GLU A 309 -14.13 7.45 -17.83
N LEU A 310 -13.93 6.15 -18.00
CA LEU A 310 -13.42 5.61 -19.25
C LEU A 310 -14.40 4.61 -19.85
N SER A 311 -15.03 4.99 -20.96
CA SER A 311 -15.89 4.12 -21.77
C SER A 311 -15.09 2.99 -22.42
N ARG A 312 -15.80 1.97 -22.88
CA ARG A 312 -15.20 0.78 -23.52
C ARG A 312 -14.30 1.18 -24.70
N ASP A 313 -13.14 0.52 -24.79
CA ASP A 313 -12.15 0.66 -25.88
C ASP A 313 -11.68 2.12 -26.10
N ARG A 314 -11.72 2.94 -25.05
CA ARG A 314 -11.21 4.33 -25.06
C ARG A 314 -9.95 4.49 -24.24
N VAL A 315 -9.22 5.55 -24.59
CA VAL A 315 -8.09 6.10 -23.85
C VAL A 315 -8.40 7.54 -23.46
N THR A 316 -7.83 8.02 -22.37
CA THR A 316 -7.82 9.43 -22.01
C THR A 316 -6.42 9.86 -21.62
N THR A 317 -6.07 11.11 -21.92
CA THR A 317 -4.74 11.64 -21.66
C THR A 317 -4.84 12.73 -20.59
N VAL A 318 -4.11 12.56 -19.50
CA VAL A 318 -3.95 13.56 -18.46
C VAL A 318 -2.60 14.25 -18.67
N ARG A 319 -2.64 15.55 -18.98
CA ARG A 319 -1.44 16.36 -19.21
C ARG A 319 -0.97 16.96 -17.90
N VAL A 320 0.27 16.67 -17.52
CA VAL A 320 0.88 17.19 -16.28
C VAL A 320 1.97 18.18 -16.65
N PRO A 321 1.89 19.45 -16.22
CA PRO A 321 2.92 20.44 -16.51
C PRO A 321 4.23 20.08 -15.80
N ILE A 322 5.34 20.14 -16.53
CA ILE A 322 6.68 20.01 -15.96
C ILE A 322 7.23 21.42 -15.69
N PRO A 323 7.65 21.72 -14.46
CA PRO A 323 8.14 23.05 -14.10
C PRO A 323 9.55 23.30 -14.65
N ALA A 324 9.75 24.44 -15.32
CA ALA A 324 11.02 24.81 -15.94
C ALA A 324 12.18 24.94 -14.95
N VAL A 325 11.91 25.11 -13.65
CA VAL A 325 12.94 25.12 -12.59
C VAL A 325 13.75 23.82 -12.53
N MET A 326 13.20 22.71 -13.04
CA MET A 326 13.91 21.43 -13.13
C MET A 326 14.95 21.40 -14.26
N SER A 327 14.80 22.24 -15.29
CA SER A 327 15.62 22.19 -16.50
C SER A 327 17.11 22.37 -16.19
N GLY A 328 17.95 21.50 -16.76
CA GLY A 328 19.41 21.58 -16.59
C GLY A 328 19.94 21.14 -15.22
N GLN A 329 19.07 20.73 -14.27
CA GLN A 329 19.48 20.32 -12.92
C GLN A 329 19.88 18.84 -12.88
N ALA A 330 21.18 18.54 -12.86
CA ALA A 330 21.70 17.19 -12.67
C ALA A 330 21.61 16.76 -11.18
N ARG A 331 20.38 16.53 -10.71
CA ARG A 331 20.07 16.12 -9.33
C ARG A 331 19.05 14.98 -9.33
N PRO A 332 18.97 14.17 -8.26
CA PRO A 332 17.91 13.18 -8.11
C PRO A 332 16.52 13.81 -8.27
N HIS A 333 15.71 13.23 -9.14
CA HIS A 333 14.33 13.64 -9.38
C HIS A 333 13.49 12.43 -9.78
N SER A 334 12.18 12.57 -9.66
CA SER A 334 11.26 11.48 -9.96
C SER A 334 9.92 11.97 -10.49
N LEU A 335 9.31 11.10 -11.28
CA LEU A 335 7.92 11.13 -11.67
C LEU A 335 7.26 9.88 -11.08
N SER A 336 6.12 10.03 -10.45
CA SER A 336 5.35 8.88 -9.92
C SER A 336 3.91 9.02 -10.32
N ALA A 337 3.26 7.92 -10.71
CA ALA A 337 1.84 7.90 -11.06
C ALA A 337 1.13 6.69 -10.44
N THR A 338 -0.03 6.92 -9.86
CA THR A 338 -0.90 5.89 -9.27
C THR A 338 -2.31 6.07 -9.78
N LEU A 339 -2.78 5.09 -10.55
CA LEU A 339 -4.13 4.99 -11.07
C LEU A 339 -4.89 3.95 -10.25
N ALA A 340 -6.07 4.30 -9.73
CA ALA A 340 -6.95 3.38 -9.04
C ALA A 340 -8.38 3.47 -9.56
N TRP A 341 -9.07 2.34 -9.54
CA TRP A 341 -10.48 2.26 -9.94
C TRP A 341 -11.23 1.21 -9.11
N PHE A 342 -12.55 1.20 -9.29
CA PHE A 342 -13.40 0.10 -8.88
C PHE A 342 -13.90 -0.62 -10.13
N THR A 343 -13.64 -1.90 -10.22
CA THR A 343 -14.06 -2.72 -11.35
C THR A 343 -15.37 -3.44 -11.03
N PRO A 344 -16.32 -3.52 -11.98
CA PRO A 344 -17.50 -4.36 -11.81
C PRO A 344 -17.10 -5.83 -11.76
N VAL A 345 -17.72 -6.55 -10.83
CA VAL A 345 -17.42 -7.95 -10.55
C VAL A 345 -18.54 -8.89 -10.96
N GLN A 346 -18.17 -10.12 -11.28
CA GLN A 346 -19.06 -11.21 -11.67
C GLN A 346 -18.94 -12.35 -10.65
N PRO A 347 -19.66 -12.30 -9.52
CA PRO A 347 -19.49 -13.23 -8.41
C PRO A 347 -19.66 -14.71 -8.76
N GLY A 348 -20.36 -15.03 -9.85
CA GLY A 348 -20.58 -16.39 -10.33
C GLY A 348 -19.51 -16.95 -11.27
N ARG A 349 -18.51 -16.16 -11.68
CA ARG A 349 -17.50 -16.58 -12.68
C ARG A 349 -16.09 -16.62 -12.11
N LYS A 350 -15.26 -17.54 -12.62
CA LYS A 350 -13.84 -17.64 -12.26
C LYS A 350 -13.01 -16.43 -12.73
N SER A 351 -13.33 -15.86 -13.89
CA SER A 351 -12.66 -14.66 -14.40
C SER A 351 -12.89 -13.44 -13.52
N TYR A 352 -14.08 -13.36 -12.92
CA TYR A 352 -14.52 -12.44 -11.85
C TYR A 352 -14.48 -10.94 -12.18
N ARG A 353 -13.34 -10.41 -12.63
CA ARG A 353 -13.15 -9.00 -13.00
C ARG A 353 -13.46 -8.78 -14.47
N SER A 354 -14.15 -7.67 -14.77
CA SER A 354 -14.62 -7.37 -16.13
C SER A 354 -13.73 -6.36 -16.85
N VAL A 355 -13.11 -5.43 -16.11
CA VAL A 355 -12.35 -4.31 -16.69
C VAL A 355 -11.01 -4.11 -16.00
N ARG A 356 -9.98 -3.83 -16.81
CA ARG A 356 -8.67 -3.35 -16.40
C ARG A 356 -8.43 -1.94 -16.91
N LEU A 357 -7.80 -1.12 -16.09
CA LEU A 357 -7.17 0.10 -16.54
C LEU A 357 -5.64 -0.04 -16.41
N LYS A 358 -4.90 0.66 -17.26
CA LYS A 358 -3.44 0.76 -17.20
C LYS A 358 -3.00 2.19 -17.50
N LEU A 359 -1.81 2.54 -17.02
CA LEU A 359 -1.08 3.71 -17.50
C LEU A 359 -0.02 3.25 -18.50
N LEU A 360 0.07 3.93 -19.63
CA LEU A 360 1.18 3.75 -20.56
C LEU A 360 2.42 4.49 -20.05
N ASP A 361 3.60 3.97 -20.39
CA ASP A 361 4.85 4.68 -20.09
C ASP A 361 4.87 6.01 -20.87
N PRO A 362 5.18 7.14 -20.22
CA PRO A 362 5.16 8.44 -20.87
C PRO A 362 6.30 8.54 -21.90
N ALA A 363 5.98 9.05 -23.09
CA ALA A 363 6.95 9.18 -24.17
C ALA A 363 8.08 10.16 -23.81
N GLU A 364 7.78 11.13 -22.96
CA GLU A 364 8.69 12.19 -22.51
C GLU A 364 9.65 11.74 -21.40
N ALA A 365 9.55 10.51 -20.89
CA ALA A 365 10.40 10.00 -19.81
C ALA A 365 11.91 10.15 -20.12
N GLY A 366 12.30 9.86 -21.36
CA GLY A 366 13.68 10.01 -21.81
C GLY A 366 14.18 11.46 -21.82
N THR A 367 13.30 12.40 -22.21
CA THR A 367 13.59 13.85 -22.20
C THR A 367 13.77 14.39 -20.78
N LEU A 368 13.02 13.82 -19.82
CA LEU A 368 13.17 14.11 -18.40
C LEU A 368 14.34 13.36 -17.76
N GLY A 369 15.08 12.52 -18.49
CA GLY A 369 16.20 11.77 -17.91
C GLY A 369 15.79 10.73 -16.85
N VAL A 370 14.51 10.36 -16.79
CA VAL A 370 13.98 9.39 -15.84
C VAL A 370 13.79 8.02 -16.48
N SER A 371 13.98 6.97 -15.70
CA SER A 371 13.75 5.59 -16.10
C SER A 371 12.93 4.84 -15.04
N PRO A 372 12.20 3.77 -15.39
CA PRO A 372 11.43 3.03 -14.41
C PRO A 372 12.30 2.55 -13.25
N ARG A 373 11.94 2.92 -12.02
CA ARG A 373 12.65 2.49 -10.80
C ARG A 373 12.80 0.96 -10.78
N SER A 374 13.96 0.50 -10.33
CA SER A 374 14.27 -0.94 -10.32
C SER A 374 13.55 -1.71 -9.22
N LEU A 375 13.46 -1.13 -8.02
CA LEU A 375 12.84 -1.68 -6.80
C LEU A 375 11.38 -1.21 -6.66
N GLN A 376 10.52 -1.76 -7.51
CA GLN A 376 9.06 -1.61 -7.44
C GLN A 376 8.37 -2.82 -8.13
N PRO A 377 7.06 -3.02 -7.94
CA PRO A 377 6.30 -3.98 -8.73
C PRO A 377 6.46 -3.73 -10.23
N ASP A 378 6.62 -4.78 -11.03
CA ASP A 378 6.72 -4.62 -12.49
C ASP A 378 5.35 -4.31 -13.14
N GLY A 379 5.37 -3.86 -14.40
CA GLY A 379 4.16 -3.51 -15.15
C GLY A 379 3.16 -4.66 -15.27
N ASN A 380 3.62 -5.90 -15.42
CA ASN A 380 2.72 -7.06 -15.50
C ASN A 380 2.04 -7.35 -14.17
N GLN A 381 2.76 -7.15 -13.07
CA GLN A 381 2.28 -7.33 -11.70
C GLN A 381 1.24 -6.26 -11.35
N THR A 382 1.54 -4.99 -11.64
CA THR A 382 0.66 -3.84 -11.37
C THR A 382 -0.64 -3.94 -12.20
N ASN A 383 -0.57 -4.43 -13.45
CA ASN A 383 -1.73 -4.61 -14.32
C ASN A 383 -2.76 -5.64 -13.79
N ARG A 384 -2.42 -6.49 -12.82
CA ARG A 384 -3.30 -7.57 -12.34
C ARG A 384 -4.28 -7.14 -11.25
N GLY A 385 -4.14 -5.95 -10.66
CA GLY A 385 -5.02 -5.43 -9.62
C GLY A 385 -6.02 -4.38 -10.13
N THR A 386 -6.57 -3.60 -9.20
CA THR A 386 -7.36 -2.38 -9.49
C THR A 386 -6.62 -1.10 -9.07
N ILE A 387 -5.31 -1.25 -8.88
CA ILE A 387 -4.33 -0.20 -8.63
C ILE A 387 -3.19 -0.47 -9.60
N PHE A 388 -2.87 0.51 -10.41
CA PHE A 388 -1.65 0.57 -11.19
C PHE A 388 -0.78 1.65 -10.56
N MET A 389 0.46 1.31 -10.25
CA MET A 389 1.45 2.25 -9.73
C MET A 389 2.76 2.10 -10.47
N ARG A 390 3.40 3.23 -10.78
CA ARG A 390 4.73 3.27 -11.36
C ARG A 390 5.49 4.54 -10.95
N CYS A 391 6.77 4.35 -10.66
CA CYS A 391 7.74 5.40 -10.36
C CYS A 391 8.85 5.35 -11.40
N TRP A 392 9.23 6.52 -11.90
CA TRP A 392 10.40 6.75 -12.74
C TRP A 392 11.33 7.70 -11.99
N GLU A 393 12.63 7.38 -12.01
CA GLU A 393 13.67 8.11 -11.28
C GLU A 393 14.87 8.36 -12.19
N GLY A 394 15.59 9.45 -11.91
CA GLY A 394 16.77 9.86 -12.65
C GLY A 394 17.58 10.88 -11.87
N ASP A 395 18.84 11.06 -12.28
CA ASP A 395 19.78 12.02 -11.70
C ASP A 395 20.46 12.91 -12.76
N LYS A 396 20.16 12.65 -14.04
CA LYS A 396 20.68 13.42 -15.18
C LYS A 396 19.92 14.73 -15.35
N ALA A 397 20.57 15.74 -15.92
CA ALA A 397 19.92 17.02 -16.20
C ALA A 397 18.74 16.85 -17.18
N PRO A 398 17.49 17.12 -16.77
CA PRO A 398 16.34 17.02 -17.66
C PRO A 398 16.30 18.21 -18.61
N VAL A 399 15.75 18.00 -19.81
CA VAL A 399 15.54 19.07 -20.80
C VAL A 399 14.08 19.50 -20.74
N VAL A 400 13.80 20.61 -20.04
CA VAL A 400 12.44 21.11 -19.87
C VAL A 400 12.27 22.43 -20.62
N GLY A 401 11.38 22.43 -21.62
CA GLY A 401 10.97 23.63 -22.34
C GLY A 401 9.96 24.48 -21.56
N PRO A 402 9.71 25.75 -21.96
CA PRO A 402 8.83 26.68 -21.24
C PRO A 402 7.42 26.13 -21.00
N ASP A 403 6.92 25.37 -21.97
CA ASP A 403 5.57 24.81 -21.95
C ASP A 403 5.51 23.27 -21.92
N MET A 404 6.57 22.61 -21.46
CA MET A 404 6.61 21.15 -21.46
C MET A 404 5.53 20.53 -20.57
N THR A 405 4.79 19.56 -21.10
CA THR A 405 3.91 18.68 -20.34
C THR A 405 4.39 17.24 -20.50
N ILE A 406 3.98 16.38 -19.57
CA ILE A 406 4.06 14.94 -19.72
C ILE A 406 2.65 14.39 -19.89
N ASP A 407 2.47 13.54 -20.89
CA ASP A 407 1.17 12.98 -21.24
C ASP A 407 1.01 11.60 -20.58
N LEU A 408 0.16 11.52 -19.58
CA LEU A 408 -0.17 10.27 -18.91
C LEU A 408 -1.43 9.68 -19.52
N VAL A 409 -1.24 8.65 -20.35
CA VAL A 409 -2.33 7.97 -21.05
C VAL A 409 -2.92 6.87 -20.18
N VAL A 410 -4.17 7.06 -19.77
CA VAL A 410 -5.00 6.05 -19.10
C VAL A 410 -5.74 5.26 -20.18
N GLN A 411 -5.49 3.96 -20.23
CA GLN A 411 -6.11 3.05 -21.20
C GLN A 411 -7.00 2.02 -20.51
N ARG A 412 -8.19 1.78 -21.06
CA ARG A 412 -9.05 0.66 -20.70
C ARG A 412 -8.70 -0.54 -21.58
N ASP A 413 -8.39 -1.65 -20.92
CA ASP A 413 -8.17 -2.93 -21.57
C ASP A 413 -9.29 -3.92 -21.21
N PRO A 414 -9.63 -4.83 -22.13
CA PRO A 414 -10.47 -5.97 -21.79
C PRO A 414 -9.77 -6.87 -20.74
N ASP A 415 -10.57 -7.57 -19.94
CA ASP A 415 -10.10 -8.62 -19.03
C ASP A 415 -10.91 -9.89 -19.32
N PRO A 416 -10.45 -11.11 -18.95
CA PRO A 416 -11.18 -12.37 -19.10
C PRO A 416 -12.65 -12.44 -18.61
N GLY A 417 -13.18 -11.44 -17.91
CA GLY A 417 -14.59 -11.35 -17.55
C GLY A 417 -15.50 -11.10 -18.76
N THR A 418 -16.82 -11.22 -18.56
CA THR A 418 -17.78 -10.69 -19.57
C THR A 418 -17.48 -9.21 -19.79
N PRO A 419 -17.33 -8.75 -21.05
CA PRO A 419 -17.24 -7.34 -21.35
C PRO A 419 -18.45 -6.59 -20.79
N ILE A 420 -18.21 -5.36 -20.37
CA ILE A 420 -19.25 -4.42 -19.95
C ILE A 420 -19.07 -3.14 -20.77
N ASP A 421 -20.16 -2.46 -21.09
CA ASP A 421 -20.14 -1.25 -21.92
C ASP A 421 -20.15 0.03 -21.07
N GLU A 422 -20.56 -0.07 -19.80
CA GLU A 422 -20.60 1.03 -18.84
C GLU A 422 -19.21 1.64 -18.66
N ALA A 423 -19.17 2.96 -18.47
CA ALA A 423 -17.94 3.67 -18.19
C ALA A 423 -17.41 3.28 -16.79
N VAL A 424 -16.08 3.20 -16.66
CA VAL A 424 -15.43 2.86 -15.39
C VAL A 424 -14.78 4.11 -14.81
N PRO A 425 -15.19 4.55 -13.60
CA PRO A 425 -14.58 5.68 -12.94
C PRO A 425 -13.20 5.34 -12.40
N PHE A 426 -12.30 6.31 -12.46
CA PHE A 426 -10.94 6.20 -11.94
C PHE A 426 -10.52 7.46 -11.20
N GLY A 427 -9.53 7.28 -10.31
CA GLY A 427 -8.73 8.35 -9.73
C GLY A 427 -7.28 8.17 -10.13
N LEU A 428 -6.60 9.27 -10.44
CA LEU A 428 -5.18 9.32 -10.78
C LEU A 428 -4.49 10.29 -9.83
N ALA A 429 -3.38 9.87 -9.24
CA ALA A 429 -2.45 10.71 -8.49
C ALA A 429 -1.11 10.72 -9.20
N VAL A 430 -0.48 11.89 -9.34
CA VAL A 430 0.81 12.05 -10.03
C VAL A 430 1.69 12.95 -9.19
N THR A 431 2.94 12.57 -8.98
CA THR A 431 3.93 13.41 -8.30
C THR A 431 5.10 13.68 -9.22
N VAL A 432 5.50 14.95 -9.32
CA VAL A 432 6.80 15.37 -9.83
C VAL A 432 7.61 15.90 -8.65
N ALA A 433 8.81 15.37 -8.43
CA ALA A 433 9.65 15.76 -7.30
C ALA A 433 11.11 15.93 -7.73
N MET A 434 11.75 16.97 -7.20
CA MET A 434 13.19 17.20 -7.33
C MET A 434 13.71 17.78 -6.01
N PRO A 435 14.09 16.92 -5.05
CA PRO A 435 14.42 17.35 -3.70
C PRO A 435 15.46 18.49 -3.66
N GLY A 436 15.16 19.50 -2.84
CA GLY A 436 16.02 20.68 -2.67
C GLY A 436 15.97 21.71 -3.81
N ILE A 437 15.06 21.58 -4.78
CA ILE A 437 14.74 22.61 -5.77
C ILE A 437 13.41 23.27 -5.42
N VAL A 438 13.50 24.44 -4.79
CA VAL A 438 12.35 25.23 -4.33
C VAL A 438 11.62 25.89 -5.50
N GLY A 439 10.32 26.14 -5.33
CA GLY A 439 9.48 26.81 -6.33
C GLY A 439 8.86 25.88 -7.36
N LEU A 440 9.16 24.58 -7.29
CA LEU A 440 8.58 23.54 -8.13
C LEU A 440 7.06 23.55 -8.01
N TYR A 441 6.54 23.51 -6.78
CA TYR A 441 5.10 23.56 -6.52
C TYR A 441 4.45 24.84 -7.05
N THR A 442 5.03 26.00 -6.73
CA THR A 442 4.49 27.31 -7.11
C THR A 442 4.40 27.49 -8.62
N GLN A 443 5.43 27.10 -9.36
CA GLN A 443 5.44 27.20 -10.82
C GLN A 443 4.37 26.32 -11.45
N VAL A 444 4.19 25.11 -10.92
CA VAL A 444 3.12 24.20 -11.34
C VAL A 444 1.74 24.79 -11.06
N ALA A 445 1.50 25.29 -9.86
CA ALA A 445 0.21 25.84 -9.45
C ALA A 445 -0.20 27.04 -10.32
N GLN A 446 0.74 27.96 -10.57
CA GLN A 446 0.54 29.10 -11.47
C GLN A 446 0.16 28.65 -12.88
N ARG A 447 0.81 27.60 -13.39
CA ARG A 447 0.60 27.12 -14.76
C ARG A 447 -0.74 26.40 -14.96
N LEU A 448 -1.27 25.77 -13.91
CA LEU A 448 -2.61 25.20 -13.93
C LEU A 448 -3.72 26.24 -13.75
N GLY A 449 -3.39 27.46 -13.30
CA GLY A 449 -4.38 28.47 -12.94
C GLY A 449 -5.26 28.07 -11.76
N ILE A 450 -4.82 27.08 -10.97
CA ILE A 450 -5.54 26.59 -9.80
C ILE A 450 -4.93 27.25 -8.57
N ALA A 451 -5.77 27.92 -7.77
CA ALA A 451 -5.42 28.41 -6.46
C ALA A 451 -6.17 27.57 -5.41
N PRO A 452 -5.61 26.44 -4.95
CA PRO A 452 -6.19 25.71 -3.83
C PRO A 452 -6.29 26.65 -2.64
N ARG A 453 -7.38 26.55 -1.86
CA ARG A 453 -7.45 27.30 -0.60
C ARG A 453 -6.37 26.77 0.33
N GLN A 454 -5.58 27.67 0.91
CA GLN A 454 -4.57 27.33 1.91
C GLN A 454 -5.21 27.03 3.26
#